data_AF-A0A7T0KGC4-F1
#
_entry.id   AF-A0A7T0KGC4-F1
#
_cell.length_a   1.000
_cell.length_b   1.000
_cell.length_c   1.000
_cell.angle_alpha   90.00
_cell.angle_beta   90.00
_cell.angle_gamma   90.00
#
_symmetry.space_group_name_H-M   'P 1'
#
loop_
_entity.id
_entity.type
_entity.pdbx_description
1 polymer ?
#
loop_
_entity_poly.entity_id
_entity_poly.type
_entity_poly.pdbx_seq_one_letter_code
_entity_poly.pdbx_strand_id
1 'polypeptide(L)'
;MSTQDNAAPLEPGQEWYIGGHDRQLSEDAQLDQLTSYLDAHYELPDFRPPWAGGGTPAADVYCAHLPDRITHAAMLVLGSGVDHAMPGTAYLGGVEVHESAHGAVFVPSQPTGRYAVSLHSGGWWRGSGQALEMQWRPEVAAAAELSGTTIVDVDYPLAPQHTVADMVAAVQAAIDAQPGPVAVWGYSSGAALAALLSADASILTFPDFRALAALPEELRAGYSLDGVRLPNCLIQTATRDEVAAPVDLPGAQHARYVSTHRVSTPAVARQRIRDTAEFLRDWS
;
A
#
# COMPACT_ATOMS: atom_id res chain seq x y z
N MET A 1 -45.85 -7.32 -43.58
CA MET A 1 -44.39 -7.55 -43.41
C MET A 1 -44.19 -8.11 -42.02
N SER A 2 -43.77 -9.36 -41.92
CA SER A 2 -43.53 -10.07 -40.66
C SER A 2 -42.24 -9.55 -40.04
N THR A 3 -42.29 -9.01 -38.82
CA THR A 3 -41.10 -8.77 -38.00
C THR A 3 -40.54 -10.14 -37.61
N GLN A 4 -39.46 -10.55 -38.26
CA GLN A 4 -38.68 -11.70 -37.80
C GLN A 4 -38.04 -11.32 -36.47
N ASP A 5 -38.33 -12.12 -35.46
CA ASP A 5 -37.73 -12.06 -34.14
C ASP A 5 -36.23 -12.35 -34.30
N ASN A 6 -35.37 -11.35 -34.08
CA ASN A 6 -33.91 -11.45 -34.26
C ASN A 6 -33.22 -12.15 -33.08
N ALA A 7 -33.97 -12.84 -32.21
CA ALA A 7 -33.41 -13.56 -31.08
C ALA A 7 -32.90 -14.93 -31.55
N ALA A 8 -31.58 -15.12 -31.49
CA ALA A 8 -31.00 -16.45 -31.61
C ALA A 8 -31.54 -17.33 -30.47
N PRO A 9 -32.07 -18.54 -30.75
CA PRO A 9 -32.52 -19.45 -29.71
C PRO A 9 -31.34 -19.90 -28.85
N LEU A 10 -31.60 -20.14 -27.56
CA LEU A 10 -30.60 -20.64 -26.62
C LEU A 10 -30.22 -22.08 -26.94
N GLU A 11 -28.95 -22.41 -26.75
CA GLU A 11 -28.46 -23.77 -26.94
C GLU A 11 -29.08 -24.73 -25.89
N PRO A 12 -29.23 -26.03 -26.20
CA PRO A 12 -29.74 -27.01 -25.25
C PRO A 12 -28.90 -27.05 -23.96
N GLY A 13 -29.52 -26.74 -22.82
CA GLY A 13 -28.87 -26.67 -21.51
C GLY A 13 -28.45 -25.25 -21.06
N GLN A 14 -28.70 -24.24 -21.89
CA GLN A 14 -28.42 -22.85 -21.56
C GLN A 14 -29.67 -22.21 -20.91
N GLU A 15 -29.56 -21.87 -19.63
CA GLU A 15 -30.62 -21.12 -18.92
C GLU A 15 -30.51 -19.62 -19.25
N TRP A 16 -31.67 -19.02 -19.55
CA TRP A 16 -31.79 -17.58 -19.76
C TRP A 16 -32.04 -16.88 -18.43
N TYR A 17 -31.31 -15.80 -18.17
CA TYR A 17 -31.52 -14.99 -16.97
C TYR A 17 -31.72 -13.52 -17.36
N ILE A 18 -32.75 -12.90 -16.78
CA ILE A 18 -32.93 -11.45 -16.81
C ILE A 18 -32.33 -10.88 -15.52
N GLY A 19 -31.46 -9.89 -15.65
CA GLY A 19 -30.68 -9.34 -14.53
C GLY A 19 -29.34 -10.06 -14.37
N GLY A 20 -28.34 -9.35 -13.84
CA GLY A 20 -27.00 -9.88 -13.62
C GLY A 20 -27.08 -11.18 -12.81
N HIS A 21 -26.63 -12.28 -13.40
CA HIS A 21 -26.45 -13.52 -12.66
C HIS A 21 -25.40 -13.27 -11.58
N ASP A 22 -25.63 -13.78 -10.38
CA ASP A 22 -24.73 -13.63 -9.23
C ASP A 22 -23.49 -14.53 -9.38
N ARG A 23 -22.84 -14.44 -10.54
CA ARG A 23 -21.50 -14.98 -10.78
C ARG A 23 -20.53 -13.88 -10.41
N GLN A 24 -20.31 -13.74 -9.12
CA GLN A 24 -19.22 -12.90 -8.64
C GLN A 24 -17.92 -13.43 -9.25
N LEU A 25 -17.22 -12.57 -10.00
CA LEU A 25 -15.90 -12.89 -10.53
C LEU A 25 -14.99 -13.31 -9.36
N SER A 26 -14.09 -14.28 -9.58
CA SER A 26 -13.01 -14.53 -8.62
C SER A 26 -12.16 -13.27 -8.44
N GLU A 27 -11.49 -13.13 -7.30
CA GLU A 27 -10.60 -11.99 -7.06
C GLU A 27 -9.55 -11.82 -8.16
N ASP A 28 -9.01 -12.93 -8.67
CA ASP A 28 -8.07 -12.94 -9.80
C ASP A 28 -8.70 -12.35 -11.07
N ALA A 29 -9.92 -12.77 -11.40
CA ALA A 29 -10.63 -12.26 -12.57
C ALA A 29 -11.04 -10.79 -12.39
N GLN A 30 -11.37 -10.36 -11.16
CA GLN A 30 -11.62 -8.94 -10.87
C GLN A 30 -10.35 -8.10 -11.05
N LEU A 31 -9.21 -8.60 -10.57
CA LEU A 31 -7.92 -7.95 -10.74
C LEU A 31 -7.57 -7.84 -12.23
N ASP A 32 -7.77 -8.91 -13.02
CA ASP A 32 -7.54 -8.90 -14.47
C ASP A 32 -8.35 -7.82 -15.20
N GLN A 33 -9.65 -7.71 -14.88
CA GLN A 33 -10.50 -6.66 -15.46
C GLN A 33 -10.02 -5.26 -15.08
N LEU A 34 -9.66 -5.07 -13.81
CA LEU A 34 -9.18 -3.78 -13.30
C LEU A 34 -7.86 -3.37 -13.94
N THR A 35 -6.85 -4.24 -13.94
CA THR A 35 -5.54 -3.94 -14.54
C THR A 35 -5.66 -3.74 -16.04
N SER A 36 -6.45 -4.57 -16.74
CA SER A 36 -6.67 -4.41 -18.18
C SER A 36 -7.30 -3.06 -18.52
N TYR A 37 -8.23 -2.56 -17.69
CA TYR A 37 -8.81 -1.23 -17.89
C TYR A 37 -7.77 -0.12 -17.62
N LEU A 38 -7.03 -0.22 -16.52
CA LEU A 38 -6.03 0.79 -16.17
C LEU A 38 -4.95 0.90 -17.25
N ASP A 39 -4.43 -0.22 -17.74
CA ASP A 39 -3.40 -0.28 -18.77
C ASP A 39 -3.88 0.30 -20.11
N ALA A 40 -5.17 0.12 -20.43
CA ALA A 40 -5.76 0.64 -21.67
C ALA A 40 -6.01 2.16 -21.63
N HIS A 41 -6.16 2.75 -20.44
CA HIS A 41 -6.67 4.11 -20.27
C HIS A 41 -5.72 5.08 -19.56
N TYR A 42 -4.69 4.59 -18.86
CA TYR A 42 -3.72 5.40 -18.15
C TYR A 42 -2.31 4.99 -18.56
N GLU A 43 -1.59 5.91 -19.21
CA GLU A 43 -0.20 5.68 -19.59
C GLU A 43 0.69 5.51 -18.35
N LEU A 44 1.47 4.43 -18.32
CA LEU A 44 2.40 4.17 -17.24
C LEU A 44 3.64 5.07 -17.39
N PRO A 45 3.92 5.96 -16.43
CA PRO A 45 5.10 6.83 -16.50
C PRO A 45 6.39 6.05 -16.23
N ASP A 46 7.53 6.68 -16.51
CA ASP A 46 8.83 6.12 -16.16
C ASP A 46 9.07 6.14 -14.64
N PHE A 47 9.06 4.96 -14.03
CA PHE A 47 9.33 4.75 -12.61
C PHE A 47 10.81 4.58 -12.27
N ARG A 48 11.72 4.62 -13.26
CA ARG A 48 13.16 4.49 -12.97
C ARG A 48 13.63 5.63 -12.05
N PRO A 49 14.55 5.36 -11.11
CA PRO A 49 15.10 6.39 -10.25
C PRO A 49 16.03 7.36 -11.00
N PRO A 50 16.35 8.52 -10.41
CA PRO A 50 17.28 9.50 -10.99
C PRO A 50 18.63 8.90 -11.40
N TRP A 51 19.20 8.01 -10.58
CA TRP A 51 20.49 7.34 -10.86
C TRP A 51 20.42 6.26 -11.94
N ALA A 52 19.21 5.89 -12.41
CA ALA A 52 19.01 4.98 -13.54
C ALA A 52 18.47 5.71 -14.79
N GLY A 53 18.60 7.05 -14.82
CA GLY A 53 18.16 7.89 -15.94
C GLY A 53 16.66 8.16 -15.98
N GLY A 54 15.94 7.93 -14.88
CA GLY A 54 14.54 8.34 -14.69
C GLY A 54 14.44 9.55 -13.75
N GLY A 55 13.54 9.49 -12.77
CA GLY A 55 13.33 10.56 -11.79
C GLY A 55 12.28 11.60 -12.20
N THR A 56 11.33 11.21 -13.06
CA THR A 56 10.30 12.15 -13.52
C THR A 56 9.22 12.36 -12.44
N PRO A 57 8.67 13.59 -12.28
CA PRO A 57 7.55 13.83 -11.36
C PRO A 57 6.28 13.06 -11.74
N ALA A 58 6.15 12.62 -12.99
CA ALA A 58 4.97 11.92 -13.50
C ALA A 58 4.70 10.60 -12.76
N ALA A 59 5.74 9.91 -12.30
CA ALA A 59 5.59 8.69 -11.49
C ALA A 59 4.87 8.95 -10.17
N ASP A 60 5.18 10.07 -9.51
CA ASP A 60 4.58 10.44 -8.23
C ASP A 60 3.14 10.91 -8.41
N VAL A 61 2.90 11.76 -9.41
CA VAL A 61 1.55 12.20 -9.81
C VAL A 61 0.66 11.00 -10.18
N TYR A 62 1.21 10.01 -10.89
CA TYR A 62 0.48 8.78 -11.21
C TYR A 62 0.05 8.03 -9.95
N CYS A 63 0.95 7.90 -8.97
CA CYS A 63 0.66 7.26 -7.68
C CYS A 63 -0.38 8.03 -6.87
N ALA A 64 -0.29 9.36 -6.81
CA ALA A 64 -1.25 10.21 -6.11
C ALA A 64 -2.69 10.02 -6.61
N HIS A 65 -2.88 9.87 -7.92
CA HIS A 65 -4.20 9.66 -8.52
C HIS A 65 -4.65 8.20 -8.57
N LEU A 66 -3.79 7.24 -8.21
CA LEU A 66 -4.08 5.83 -8.37
C LEU A 66 -5.31 5.35 -7.57
N PRO A 67 -5.54 5.79 -6.31
CA PRO A 67 -6.74 5.39 -5.56
C PRO A 67 -8.05 5.79 -6.27
N ASP A 68 -8.12 7.00 -6.82
CA ASP A 68 -9.29 7.48 -7.56
C ASP A 68 -9.47 6.72 -8.87
N ARG A 69 -8.37 6.46 -9.59
CA ARG A 69 -8.39 5.67 -10.83
C ARG A 69 -8.86 4.24 -10.58
N ILE A 70 -8.38 3.61 -9.50
CA ILE A 70 -8.82 2.27 -9.08
C ILE A 70 -10.31 2.29 -8.77
N THR A 71 -10.78 3.25 -7.96
CA THR A 71 -12.19 3.37 -7.58
C THR A 71 -13.08 3.55 -8.81
N HIS A 72 -12.73 4.48 -9.69
CA HIS A 72 -13.48 4.75 -10.92
C HIS A 72 -13.48 3.55 -11.88
N ALA A 73 -12.32 2.94 -12.12
CA ALA A 73 -12.23 1.75 -12.96
C ALA A 73 -13.03 0.58 -12.39
N ALA A 74 -12.96 0.35 -11.07
CA ALA A 74 -13.71 -0.70 -10.39
C ALA A 74 -15.23 -0.50 -10.56
N MET A 75 -15.74 0.73 -10.44
CA MET A 75 -17.15 1.03 -10.71
C MET A 75 -17.58 0.67 -12.14
N LEU A 76 -16.70 0.86 -13.13
CA LEU A 76 -16.99 0.58 -14.53
C LEU A 76 -16.93 -0.90 -14.88
N VAL A 77 -15.89 -1.62 -14.42
CA VAL A 77 -15.61 -2.99 -14.87
C VAL A 77 -16.05 -4.07 -13.89
N LEU A 78 -16.22 -3.74 -12.60
CA LEU A 78 -16.70 -4.66 -11.57
C LEU A 78 -18.16 -4.40 -11.18
N GLY A 79 -18.76 -3.34 -11.73
CA GLY A 79 -20.17 -2.98 -11.55
C GLY A 79 -20.38 -1.96 -10.44
N SER A 80 -21.29 -1.01 -10.68
CA SER A 80 -21.57 0.13 -9.79
C SER A 80 -22.35 -0.24 -8.52
N GLY A 81 -22.91 -1.45 -8.43
CA GLY A 81 -23.63 -1.95 -7.24
C GLY A 81 -22.73 -2.54 -6.16
N VAL A 82 -21.41 -2.62 -6.39
CA VAL A 82 -20.43 -3.14 -5.43
C VAL A 82 -19.84 -2.00 -4.59
N ASP A 83 -19.49 -2.27 -3.34
CA ASP A 83 -18.80 -1.31 -2.48
C ASP A 83 -17.33 -1.12 -2.90
N HIS A 84 -17.08 0.00 -3.57
CA HIS A 84 -15.77 0.41 -4.06
C HIS A 84 -15.04 1.40 -3.14
N ALA A 85 -15.49 1.61 -1.90
CA ALA A 85 -14.83 2.52 -0.99
C ALA A 85 -13.38 2.07 -0.72
N MET A 86 -12.41 2.94 -0.97
CA MET A 86 -11.02 2.70 -0.57
C MET A 86 -10.88 2.74 0.96
N PRO A 87 -9.82 2.16 1.57
CA PRO A 87 -9.70 2.09 3.03
C PRO A 87 -9.85 3.44 3.73
N GLY A 88 -9.24 4.49 3.18
CA GLY A 88 -9.43 5.86 3.68
C GLY A 88 -10.91 6.23 3.74
N THR A 89 -11.68 6.06 2.67
CA THR A 89 -13.12 6.41 2.72
C THR A 89 -13.95 5.45 3.58
N ALA A 90 -13.62 4.16 3.59
CA ALA A 90 -14.41 3.13 4.26
C ALA A 90 -14.25 3.14 5.79
N TYR A 91 -13.07 3.56 6.27
CA TYR A 91 -12.67 3.44 7.67
C TYR A 91 -12.25 4.76 8.32
N LEU A 92 -12.31 5.88 7.59
CA LEU A 92 -12.17 7.19 8.22
C LEU A 92 -13.33 7.38 9.22
N GLY A 93 -12.95 7.51 10.49
CA GLY A 93 -13.84 7.84 11.60
C GLY A 93 -13.50 9.22 12.15
N GLY A 94 -13.33 9.28 13.47
CA GLY A 94 -13.01 10.52 14.19
C GLY A 94 -11.51 10.80 14.31
N VAL A 95 -10.70 10.38 13.35
CA VAL A 95 -9.23 10.55 13.40
C VAL A 95 -8.89 12.04 13.40
N GLU A 96 -8.16 12.48 14.42
CA GLU A 96 -7.57 13.81 14.47
C GLU A 96 -6.17 13.77 13.87
N VAL A 97 -5.86 14.77 13.04
CA VAL A 97 -4.54 14.92 12.42
C VAL A 97 -3.91 16.22 12.88
N HIS A 98 -2.68 16.15 13.37
CA HIS A 98 -1.89 17.33 13.69
C HIS A 98 -0.42 17.13 13.31
N GLU A 99 0.27 18.25 13.07
CA GLU A 99 1.69 18.23 12.75
C GLU A 99 2.55 18.13 14.02
N SER A 100 3.66 17.42 13.90
CA SER A 100 4.71 17.32 14.94
C SER A 100 6.08 17.62 14.33
N ALA A 101 7.12 17.65 15.17
CA ALA A 101 8.50 17.79 14.70
C ALA A 101 8.98 16.59 13.84
N HIS A 102 8.27 15.46 13.88
CA HIS A 102 8.64 14.23 13.19
C HIS A 102 7.71 13.86 12.03
N GLY A 103 6.68 14.67 11.76
CA GLY A 103 5.68 14.43 10.72
C GLY A 103 4.24 14.51 11.23
N ALA A 104 3.30 14.03 10.41
CA ALA A 104 1.88 14.09 10.71
C ALA A 104 1.48 12.99 11.70
N VAL A 105 0.73 13.33 12.74
CA VAL A 105 0.27 12.42 13.78
C VAL A 105 -1.22 12.17 13.61
N PHE A 106 -1.57 10.91 13.40
CA PHE A 106 -2.94 10.41 13.27
C PHE A 106 -3.37 9.82 14.62
N VAL A 107 -4.23 10.54 15.33
CA VAL A 107 -4.79 10.12 16.61
C VAL A 107 -6.18 9.53 16.37
N PRO A 108 -6.39 8.23 16.63
CA PRO A 108 -7.69 7.60 16.43
C PRO A 108 -8.70 8.09 17.48
N SER A 109 -9.99 7.94 17.17
CA SER A 109 -11.07 8.38 18.06
C SER A 109 -11.11 7.63 19.40
N GLN A 110 -10.56 6.41 19.45
CA GLN A 110 -10.45 5.57 20.64
C GLN A 110 -8.99 5.09 20.82
N PRO A 111 -8.08 5.94 21.33
CA PRO A 111 -6.67 5.60 21.43
C PRO A 111 -6.43 4.55 22.52
N THR A 112 -5.68 3.52 22.17
CA THR A 112 -5.26 2.42 23.06
C THR A 112 -4.00 2.75 23.86
N GLY A 113 -3.31 3.85 23.53
CA GLY A 113 -1.99 4.20 24.06
C GLY A 113 -0.81 3.54 23.33
N ARG A 114 -1.08 2.74 22.27
CA ARG A 114 -0.06 2.19 21.38
C ARG A 114 0.39 3.21 20.34
N TYR A 115 1.63 3.09 19.89
CA TYR A 115 2.24 3.96 18.88
C TYR A 115 2.79 3.15 17.70
N ALA A 116 2.70 3.73 16.52
CA ALA A 116 3.38 3.25 15.34
C ALA A 116 3.98 4.38 14.50
N VAL A 117 4.96 4.06 13.67
CA VAL A 117 5.58 4.96 12.70
C VAL A 117 5.32 4.42 11.29
N SER A 118 4.73 5.22 10.41
CA SER A 118 4.44 4.83 9.01
C SER A 118 5.43 5.44 8.01
N LEU A 119 5.78 4.63 7.00
CA LEU A 119 6.80 4.93 6.00
C LEU A 119 6.26 4.66 4.59
N HIS A 120 6.13 5.72 3.79
CA HIS A 120 5.59 5.66 2.45
C HIS A 120 6.48 4.88 1.46
N SER A 121 5.90 4.47 0.34
CA SER A 121 6.68 3.90 -0.78
C SER A 121 7.37 4.99 -1.59
N GLY A 122 8.28 4.61 -2.49
CA GLY A 122 8.82 5.58 -3.45
C GLY A 122 10.14 5.24 -4.11
N GLY A 123 10.62 4.00 -3.94
CA GLY A 123 11.93 3.62 -4.48
C GLY A 123 13.07 4.49 -3.94
N TRP A 124 12.92 5.05 -2.73
CA TRP A 124 13.87 5.95 -2.05
C TRP A 124 13.95 7.40 -2.55
N TRP A 125 13.26 7.76 -3.64
CA TRP A 125 13.40 9.09 -4.29
C TRP A 125 12.09 9.85 -4.53
N ARG A 126 10.93 9.24 -4.29
CA ARG A 126 9.59 9.84 -4.44
C ARG A 126 8.65 9.39 -3.31
N GLY A 127 7.36 9.69 -3.42
CA GLY A 127 6.32 9.27 -2.49
C GLY A 127 5.96 10.29 -1.42
N SER A 128 6.69 11.41 -1.37
CA SER A 128 6.35 12.58 -0.56
C SER A 128 5.29 13.45 -1.27
N GLY A 129 4.87 14.55 -0.64
CA GLY A 129 3.97 15.51 -1.27
C GLY A 129 2.61 14.91 -1.66
N GLN A 130 2.19 15.05 -2.93
CA GLN A 130 0.84 14.64 -3.33
C GLN A 130 0.60 13.13 -3.22
N ALA A 131 1.60 12.29 -3.54
CA ALA A 131 1.46 10.86 -3.36
C ALA A 131 1.29 10.50 -1.88
N LEU A 132 2.02 11.18 -0.99
CA LEU A 132 1.87 10.99 0.45
C LEU A 132 0.44 11.31 0.91
N GLU A 133 -0.08 12.48 0.53
CA GLU A 133 -1.41 12.96 0.94
C GLU A 133 -2.57 12.15 0.35
N MET A 134 -2.47 11.76 -0.92
CA MET A 134 -3.61 11.19 -1.65
C MET A 134 -3.60 9.66 -1.67
N GLN A 135 -2.42 9.04 -1.63
CA GLN A 135 -2.28 7.59 -1.70
C GLN A 135 -2.02 6.96 -0.33
N TRP A 136 -1.06 7.48 0.43
CA TRP A 136 -0.55 6.79 1.62
C TRP A 136 -1.28 7.17 2.91
N ARG A 137 -1.34 8.46 3.23
CA ARG A 137 -1.95 8.97 4.47
C ARG A 137 -3.42 8.57 4.67
N PRO A 138 -4.27 8.42 3.64
CA PRO A 138 -5.62 7.90 3.83
C PRO A 138 -5.63 6.44 4.34
N GLU A 139 -4.67 5.61 3.93
CA GLU A 139 -4.52 4.25 4.45
C GLU A 139 -3.97 4.25 5.88
N VAL A 140 -3.05 5.18 6.19
CA VAL A 140 -2.54 5.39 7.55
C VAL A 140 -3.66 5.79 8.51
N ALA A 141 -4.49 6.77 8.13
CA ALA A 141 -5.63 7.20 8.92
C ALA A 141 -6.63 6.05 9.17
N ALA A 142 -6.91 5.25 8.14
CA ALA A 142 -7.76 4.07 8.26
C ALA A 142 -7.20 3.01 9.22
N ALA A 143 -5.89 2.74 9.14
CA ALA A 143 -5.23 1.79 10.04
C ALA A 143 -5.20 2.31 11.49
N ALA A 144 -4.96 3.61 11.69
CA ALA A 144 -5.01 4.26 13.00
C ALA A 144 -6.39 4.08 13.64
N GLU A 145 -7.45 4.46 12.92
CA GLU A 145 -8.83 4.39 13.43
C GLU A 145 -9.24 2.94 13.78
N LEU A 146 -8.96 1.99 12.89
CA LEU A 146 -9.34 0.60 13.11
C LEU A 146 -8.57 -0.07 14.25
N SER A 147 -7.30 0.27 14.42
CA SER A 147 -6.44 -0.35 15.45
C SER A 147 -6.54 0.34 16.80
N GLY A 148 -6.97 1.60 16.85
CA GLY A 148 -6.82 2.45 18.02
C GLY A 148 -5.36 2.81 18.33
N THR A 149 -4.44 2.65 17.37
CA THR A 149 -3.02 3.01 17.50
C THR A 149 -2.81 4.44 17.01
N THR A 150 -2.06 5.24 17.75
CA THR A 150 -1.60 6.55 17.28
C THR A 150 -0.46 6.33 16.29
N ILE A 151 -0.59 6.82 15.05
CA ILE A 151 0.42 6.62 14.01
C ILE A 151 1.09 7.94 13.65
N VAL A 152 2.42 7.96 13.67
CA VAL A 152 3.24 9.08 13.18
C VAL A 152 3.71 8.76 11.77
N ASP A 153 3.24 9.51 10.78
CA ASP A 153 3.67 9.40 9.40
C ASP A 153 4.86 10.33 9.13
N VAL A 154 6.00 9.73 8.81
CA VAL A 154 7.26 10.43 8.62
C VAL A 154 7.48 10.68 7.13
N ASP A 155 7.44 11.95 6.72
CA ASP A 155 7.89 12.40 5.40
C ASP A 155 9.43 12.50 5.41
N TYR A 156 10.08 11.33 5.36
CA TYR A 156 11.52 11.20 5.55
C TYR A 156 12.30 11.76 4.35
N PRO A 157 13.54 12.24 4.55
CA PRO A 157 14.37 12.80 3.48
C PRO A 157 14.60 11.80 2.33
N LEU A 158 14.61 12.28 1.08
CA LEU A 158 14.69 11.42 -0.11
C LEU A 158 16.00 11.53 -0.88
N ALA A 159 16.38 10.45 -1.55
CA ALA A 159 17.49 10.41 -2.48
C ALA A 159 17.13 11.16 -3.78
N PRO A 160 18.10 11.77 -4.49
CA PRO A 160 19.54 11.73 -4.24
C PRO A 160 20.07 12.82 -3.29
N GLN A 161 19.21 13.70 -2.77
CA GLN A 161 19.65 14.78 -1.87
C GLN A 161 20.11 14.25 -0.51
N HIS A 162 19.62 13.07 -0.13
CA HIS A 162 19.90 12.41 1.13
C HIS A 162 20.26 10.94 0.92
N THR A 163 21.01 10.40 1.88
CA THR A 163 21.44 9.01 1.93
C THR A 163 20.47 8.16 2.75
N VAL A 164 20.61 6.84 2.67
CA VAL A 164 19.90 5.90 3.55
C VAL A 164 20.24 6.14 5.02
N ALA A 165 21.47 6.59 5.33
CA ALA A 165 21.84 6.95 6.70
C ALA A 165 21.00 8.13 7.23
N ASP A 166 20.76 9.14 6.40
CA ASP A 166 19.91 10.29 6.77
C ASP A 166 18.45 9.86 6.98
N MET A 167 17.94 8.98 6.12
CA MET A 167 16.59 8.39 6.25
C MET A 167 16.45 7.60 7.55
N VAL A 168 17.39 6.70 7.83
CA VAL A 168 17.40 5.88 9.05
C VAL A 168 17.48 6.77 10.28
N ALA A 169 18.33 7.80 10.29
CA ALA A 169 18.44 8.73 11.41
C ALA A 169 17.15 9.51 11.64
N ALA A 170 16.51 10.02 10.58
CA ALA A 170 15.25 10.77 10.68
C ALA A 170 14.11 9.90 11.24
N VAL A 171 13.97 8.67 10.73
CA VAL A 171 12.90 7.78 11.16
C VAL A 171 13.16 7.19 12.55
N GLN A 172 14.40 6.81 12.87
CA GLN A 172 14.73 6.32 14.21
C GLN A 172 14.47 7.40 15.26
N ALA A 173 14.77 8.68 14.97
CA ALA A 173 14.41 9.78 15.86
C ALA A 173 12.90 9.90 16.11
N ALA A 174 12.06 9.60 15.10
CA ALA A 174 10.61 9.58 15.26
C ALA A 174 10.12 8.40 16.12
N ILE A 175 10.76 7.23 16.00
CA ILE A 175 10.51 6.05 16.83
C ILE A 175 10.90 6.33 18.29
N ASP A 176 12.13 6.81 18.51
CA ASP A 176 12.68 7.06 19.85
C ASP A 176 11.94 8.16 20.62
N ALA A 177 11.21 9.03 19.92
CA ALA A 177 10.39 10.08 20.53
C ALA A 177 9.07 9.55 21.14
N GLN A 178 8.70 8.28 20.91
CA GLN A 178 7.45 7.72 21.41
C GLN A 178 7.60 7.11 22.82
N PRO A 179 6.57 7.17 23.67
CA PRO A 179 6.69 6.86 25.10
C PRO A 179 6.67 5.36 25.46
N GLY A 180 6.73 4.44 24.49
CA GLY A 180 6.59 3.01 24.73
C GLY A 180 6.94 2.17 23.51
N PRO A 181 6.62 0.87 23.53
CA PRO A 181 6.91 -0.02 22.40
C PRO A 181 6.27 0.49 21.10
N VAL A 182 7.05 0.51 20.02
CA VAL A 182 6.67 1.09 18.73
C VAL A 182 6.67 0.04 17.64
N ALA A 183 5.57 -0.01 16.88
CA ALA A 183 5.56 -0.73 15.61
C ALA A 183 6.01 0.20 14.48
N VAL A 184 6.77 -0.32 13.51
CA VAL A 184 7.05 0.40 12.26
C VAL A 184 6.30 -0.25 11.11
N TRP A 185 5.64 0.55 10.27
CA TRP A 185 4.92 0.08 9.10
C TRP A 185 5.46 0.75 7.84
N GLY A 186 5.94 -0.04 6.90
CA GLY A 186 6.42 0.47 5.62
C GLY A 186 5.74 -0.19 4.43
N TYR A 187 5.70 0.54 3.31
CA TYR A 187 5.27 0.01 2.01
C TYR A 187 6.41 0.05 0.98
N SER A 188 6.69 -1.08 0.31
CA SER A 188 7.69 -1.19 -0.76
C SER A 188 9.09 -0.79 -0.27
N SER A 189 9.71 0.25 -0.84
CA SER A 189 10.97 0.80 -0.32
C SER A 189 10.86 1.31 1.13
N GLY A 190 9.68 1.79 1.55
CA GLY A 190 9.42 2.16 2.94
C GLY A 190 9.43 0.94 3.87
N ALA A 191 9.04 -0.25 3.37
CA ALA A 191 9.18 -1.50 4.12
C ALA A 191 10.63 -1.97 4.18
N ALA A 192 11.42 -1.72 3.12
CA ALA A 192 12.86 -1.95 3.16
C ALA A 192 13.54 -1.02 4.19
N LEU A 193 13.12 0.25 4.28
CA LEU A 193 13.56 1.17 5.32
C LEU A 193 13.11 0.71 6.72
N ALA A 194 11.86 0.27 6.86
CA ALA A 194 11.32 -0.28 8.11
C ALA A 194 12.20 -1.41 8.68
N ALA A 195 12.69 -2.29 7.80
CA ALA A 195 13.55 -3.41 8.18
C ALA A 195 14.97 -3.01 8.60
N LEU A 196 15.40 -1.76 8.38
CA LEU A 196 16.70 -1.24 8.85
C LEU A 196 16.65 -0.62 10.25
N LEU A 197 15.44 -0.44 10.81
CA LEU A 197 15.23 0.32 12.03
C LEU A 197 15.16 -0.59 13.26
N SER A 198 15.44 -0.01 14.44
CA SER A 198 15.19 -0.68 15.72
C SER A 198 13.78 -0.35 16.19
N ALA A 199 12.87 -1.32 16.09
CA ALA A 199 11.49 -1.24 16.54
C ALA A 199 11.05 -2.56 17.19
N ASP A 200 9.95 -2.53 17.94
CA ASP A 200 9.44 -3.69 18.69
C ASP A 200 8.57 -4.61 17.83
N ALA A 201 7.99 -4.07 16.77
CA ALA A 201 7.24 -4.82 15.76
C ALA A 201 7.37 -4.17 14.38
N SER A 202 7.11 -4.93 13.32
CA SER A 202 7.19 -4.43 11.94
C SER A 202 6.05 -4.95 11.07
N ILE A 203 5.51 -4.06 10.24
CA ILE A 203 4.59 -4.41 9.15
C ILE A 203 5.28 -4.05 7.85
N LEU A 204 5.55 -5.06 7.03
CA LEU A 204 6.23 -4.92 5.75
C LEU A 204 5.23 -5.17 4.63
N THR A 205 4.66 -4.09 4.08
CA THR A 205 3.76 -4.16 2.94
C THR A 205 4.55 -4.22 1.65
N PHE A 206 4.44 -5.33 0.91
CA PHE A 206 5.08 -5.58 -0.39
C PHE A 206 6.58 -5.17 -0.41
N PRO A 207 7.41 -5.68 0.53
CA PRO A 207 8.74 -5.15 0.77
C PRO A 207 9.68 -5.27 -0.43
N ASP A 208 10.29 -4.16 -0.83
CA ASP A 208 11.23 -4.12 -1.95
C ASP A 208 12.69 -4.04 -1.49
N PHE A 209 13.22 -5.15 -0.99
CA PHE A 209 14.60 -5.23 -0.51
C PHE A 209 15.62 -5.07 -1.64
N ARG A 210 15.25 -5.39 -2.89
CA ARG A 210 16.12 -5.25 -4.06
C ARG A 210 16.42 -3.78 -4.36
N ALA A 211 15.46 -2.88 -4.08
CA ALA A 211 15.65 -1.46 -4.31
C ALA A 211 16.79 -0.88 -3.46
N LEU A 212 17.01 -1.40 -2.23
CA LEU A 212 18.16 -1.00 -1.41
C LEU A 212 19.48 -1.41 -2.09
N ALA A 213 19.57 -2.65 -2.56
CA ALA A 213 20.77 -3.17 -3.23
C ALA A 213 21.05 -2.48 -4.58
N ALA A 214 20.03 -1.90 -5.21
CA ALA A 214 20.14 -1.17 -6.48
C ALA A 214 20.53 0.32 -6.32
N LEU A 215 20.66 0.82 -5.08
CA LEU A 215 21.16 2.18 -4.84
C LEU A 215 22.67 2.29 -5.14
N PRO A 216 23.13 3.43 -5.69
CA PRO A 216 24.54 3.78 -5.70
C PRO A 216 25.13 3.72 -4.28
N GLU A 217 26.40 3.31 -4.16
CA GLU A 217 27.04 3.09 -2.85
C GLU A 217 26.99 4.33 -1.96
N GLU A 218 27.22 5.51 -2.55
CA GLU A 218 27.18 6.80 -1.89
C GLU A 218 25.81 7.14 -1.31
N LEU A 219 24.72 6.67 -1.93
CA LEU A 219 23.35 6.85 -1.42
C LEU A 219 22.98 5.74 -0.44
N ARG A 220 23.42 4.51 -0.69
CA ARG A 220 23.18 3.34 0.16
C ARG A 220 23.91 3.43 1.50
N ALA A 221 25.04 4.12 1.55
CA ALA A 221 25.83 4.39 2.76
C ALA A 221 26.16 3.12 3.56
N GLY A 222 26.51 2.03 2.88
CA GLY A 222 26.90 0.76 3.50
C GLY A 222 25.76 -0.08 4.11
N TYR A 223 24.50 0.38 4.06
CA TYR A 223 23.36 -0.40 4.58
C TYR A 223 23.09 -1.65 3.74
N SER A 224 22.75 -2.75 4.42
CA SER A 224 22.28 -4.01 3.83
C SER A 224 21.15 -4.61 4.68
N LEU A 225 20.31 -5.41 4.05
CA LEU A 225 19.24 -6.19 4.68
C LEU A 225 19.60 -7.67 4.85
N ASP A 226 20.86 -8.04 4.59
CA ASP A 226 21.33 -9.41 4.74
C ASP A 226 21.23 -9.88 6.19
N GLY A 227 20.52 -10.98 6.41
CA GLY A 227 20.40 -11.59 7.74
C GLY A 227 19.52 -10.80 8.71
N VAL A 228 18.71 -9.85 8.23
CA VAL A 228 17.78 -9.09 9.05
C VAL A 228 16.86 -10.03 9.85
N ARG A 229 16.64 -9.69 11.12
CA ARG A 229 15.72 -10.38 12.01
C ARG A 229 14.86 -9.33 12.68
N LEU A 230 13.56 -9.44 12.47
CA LEU A 230 12.60 -8.50 13.01
C LEU A 230 11.77 -9.21 14.09
N PRO A 231 11.70 -8.68 15.32
CA PRO A 231 10.71 -9.14 16.28
C PRO A 231 9.31 -8.81 15.75
N ASN A 232 8.33 -9.68 16.03
CA ASN A 232 6.92 -9.43 15.73
C ASN A 232 6.71 -8.78 14.36
N CYS A 233 6.84 -9.59 13.30
CA CYS A 233 6.80 -9.08 11.93
C CYS A 233 5.58 -9.63 11.19
N LEU A 234 4.81 -8.74 10.54
CA LEU A 234 3.82 -9.09 9.53
C LEU A 234 4.37 -8.75 8.15
N ILE A 235 4.48 -9.74 7.28
CA ILE A 235 4.84 -9.55 5.88
C ILE A 235 3.57 -9.70 5.03
N GLN A 236 3.21 -8.63 4.35
CA GLN A 236 2.11 -8.59 3.39
C GLN A 236 2.69 -8.72 1.98
N THR A 237 2.17 -9.66 1.18
CA THR A 237 2.67 -9.95 -0.19
C THR A 237 1.56 -9.92 -1.24
N ALA A 238 1.89 -9.45 -2.44
CA ALA A 238 0.99 -9.49 -3.59
C ALA A 238 1.15 -10.82 -4.35
N THR A 239 0.06 -11.40 -4.85
CA THR A 239 0.12 -12.65 -5.62
C THR A 239 0.81 -12.48 -6.97
N ARG A 240 0.76 -11.27 -7.55
CA ARG A 240 1.28 -10.93 -8.88
C ARG A 240 2.21 -9.69 -8.83
N ASP A 241 3.07 -9.64 -7.81
CA ASP A 241 4.02 -8.53 -7.64
C ASP A 241 5.03 -8.46 -8.80
N GLU A 242 4.98 -7.36 -9.55
CA GLU A 242 5.85 -7.09 -10.69
C GLU A 242 7.10 -6.26 -10.33
N VAL A 243 7.18 -5.76 -9.10
CA VAL A 243 8.24 -4.83 -8.64
C VAL A 243 9.15 -5.51 -7.64
N ALA A 244 8.59 -6.05 -6.56
CA ALA A 244 9.31 -6.60 -5.44
C ALA A 244 9.43 -8.12 -5.54
N ALA A 245 10.53 -8.67 -5.01
CA ALA A 245 10.69 -10.11 -4.93
C ALA A 245 10.03 -10.58 -3.63
N PRO A 246 9.49 -11.81 -3.55
CA PRO A 246 9.01 -12.34 -2.28
C PRO A 246 10.11 -12.28 -1.22
N VAL A 247 9.77 -11.72 -0.06
CA VAL A 247 10.62 -11.69 1.12
C VAL A 247 10.05 -12.67 2.14
N ASP A 248 10.92 -13.51 2.69
CA ASP A 248 10.60 -14.45 3.75
C ASP A 248 11.59 -14.26 4.90
N LEU A 249 11.08 -13.97 6.09
CA LEU A 249 11.88 -13.73 7.29
C LEU A 249 11.49 -14.75 8.36
N PRO A 250 12.47 -15.40 9.03
CA PRO A 250 12.17 -16.38 10.06
C PRO A 250 11.28 -15.81 11.17
N GLY A 251 10.14 -16.47 11.42
CA GLY A 251 9.20 -16.10 12.48
C GLY A 251 8.21 -14.99 12.13
N ALA A 252 8.20 -14.50 10.89
CA ALA A 252 7.19 -13.55 10.44
C ALA A 252 5.81 -14.21 10.26
N GLN A 253 4.76 -13.45 10.53
CA GLN A 253 3.40 -13.72 10.09
C GLN A 253 3.27 -13.29 8.62
N HIS A 254 2.51 -14.05 7.83
CA HIS A 254 2.35 -13.76 6.40
C HIS A 254 0.89 -13.57 6.04
N ALA A 255 0.61 -12.53 5.26
CA ALA A 255 -0.66 -12.31 4.60
C ALA A 255 -0.42 -12.11 3.09
N ARG A 256 -1.29 -12.72 2.27
CA ARG A 256 -1.14 -12.71 0.81
C ARG A 256 -2.42 -12.22 0.16
N TYR A 257 -2.29 -11.31 -0.80
CA TYR A 257 -3.41 -10.57 -1.39
C TYR A 257 -3.42 -10.72 -2.91
N VAL A 258 -4.62 -10.86 -3.48
CA VAL A 258 -4.79 -10.85 -4.94
C VAL A 258 -4.64 -9.41 -5.45
N SER A 259 -3.40 -9.07 -5.79
CA SER A 259 -3.00 -7.75 -6.25
C SER A 259 -1.74 -7.82 -7.10
N THR A 260 -1.49 -6.76 -7.85
CA THR A 260 -0.14 -6.40 -8.31
C THR A 260 0.58 -5.64 -7.20
N HIS A 261 1.77 -5.10 -7.47
CA HIS A 261 2.48 -4.27 -6.49
C HIS A 261 1.72 -3.00 -6.10
N ARG A 262 0.94 -2.43 -7.03
CA ARG A 262 0.27 -1.13 -6.87
C ARG A 262 -1.25 -1.20 -6.95
N VAL A 263 -1.79 -2.23 -7.60
CA VAL A 263 -3.21 -2.32 -7.94
C VAL A 263 -3.82 -3.53 -7.26
N SER A 264 -4.90 -3.28 -6.51
CA SER A 264 -5.82 -4.29 -6.00
C SER A 264 -7.24 -3.76 -6.17
N THR A 265 -8.24 -4.63 -6.05
CA THR A 265 -9.62 -4.14 -5.90
C THR A 265 -9.77 -3.37 -4.59
N PRO A 266 -10.78 -2.48 -4.46
CA PRO A 266 -11.07 -1.80 -3.19
C PRO A 266 -11.33 -2.79 -2.04
N ALA A 267 -12.00 -3.92 -2.31
CA ALA A 267 -12.25 -4.95 -1.30
C ALA A 267 -10.94 -5.57 -0.76
N VAL A 268 -9.99 -5.88 -1.64
CA VAL A 268 -8.67 -6.41 -1.25
C VAL A 268 -7.83 -5.34 -0.54
N ALA A 269 -7.89 -4.08 -0.96
CA ALA A 269 -7.24 -2.98 -0.25
C ALA A 269 -7.80 -2.84 1.18
N ARG A 270 -9.12 -2.96 1.34
CA ARG A 270 -9.78 -2.96 2.66
C ARG A 270 -9.35 -4.15 3.52
N GLN A 271 -9.22 -5.36 2.94
CA GLN A 271 -8.70 -6.53 3.65
C GLN A 271 -7.29 -6.28 4.17
N ARG A 272 -6.38 -5.78 3.32
CA ARG A 272 -5.00 -5.47 3.72
C ARG A 272 -4.93 -4.51 4.91
N ILE A 273 -5.73 -3.45 4.90
CA ILE A 273 -5.73 -2.48 5.99
C ILE A 273 -6.35 -3.02 7.27
N ARG A 274 -7.35 -3.92 7.19
CA ARG A 274 -7.83 -4.65 8.38
C ARG A 274 -6.73 -5.52 8.98
N ASP A 275 -5.99 -6.26 8.17
CA ASP A 275 -4.89 -7.11 8.64
C ASP A 275 -3.76 -6.28 9.27
N THR A 276 -3.43 -5.11 8.69
CA THR A 276 -2.53 -4.13 9.31
C THR A 276 -3.05 -3.68 10.68
N ALA A 277 -4.32 -3.31 10.77
CA ALA A 277 -4.92 -2.79 11.99
C ALA A 277 -5.04 -3.85 13.10
N GLU A 278 -5.38 -5.10 12.74
CA GLU A 278 -5.40 -6.24 13.65
C GLU A 278 -4.01 -6.51 14.21
N PHE A 279 -2.99 -6.52 13.34
CA PHE A 279 -1.62 -6.70 13.79
C PHE A 279 -1.19 -5.59 14.76
N LEU A 280 -1.42 -4.31 14.43
CA LEU A 280 -1.11 -3.16 15.30
C LEU A 280 -1.75 -3.28 16.69
N ARG A 281 -2.97 -3.81 16.75
CA ARG A 281 -3.72 -4.00 17.99
C ARG A 281 -3.15 -5.13 18.86
N ASP A 282 -2.69 -6.22 18.23
CA ASP A 282 -2.54 -7.50 18.92
C ASP A 282 -1.08 -7.97 19.07
N TRP A 283 -0.11 -7.33 18.41
CA TRP A 283 1.30 -7.72 18.56
C TRP A 283 1.78 -7.58 20.02
N SER A 284 2.63 -8.53 20.44
CA SER A 284 3.14 -8.66 21.83
C SER A 284 4.60 -9.05 21.87
#